data_AF-A0A015KG59-F1
#
_entry.id   AF-A0A015KG59-F1
#
_cell.length_a   1.000
_cell.length_b   1.000
_cell.length_c   1.000
_cell.angle_alpha   90.00
_cell.angle_beta   90.00
_cell.angle_gamma   90.00
#
_symmetry.space_group_name_H-M   'P 1'
#
loop_
_entity.id
_entity.type
_entity.pdbx_description
1 polymer ?
#
loop_
_entity_poly.entity_id
_entity_poly.type
_entity_poly.pdbx_seq_one_letter_code
_entity_poly.pdbx_strand_id
1 'polypeptide(L)'
;MTEVKDEDIFKSIAQLKSALSNYKHKASEMEEKRVFTSKTFSIITDAKEWYFMECSLNDQDKLAFKLSKSVTVVYDSKNMGENIERILGHIAWLLEEVQKPDSDSQSEERVIKKHKSLSNLTRKSNK
;
A
#
# COMPACT_ATOMS: atom_id res chain seq x y z
N MET A 1 -19.33 -27.35 -3.93
CA MET A 1 -17.92 -26.97 -3.88
C MET A 1 -17.83 -25.62 -4.56
N THR A 2 -17.46 -24.58 -3.82
CA THR A 2 -17.36 -23.21 -4.36
C THR A 2 -15.92 -23.04 -4.79
N GLU A 3 -15.71 -22.77 -6.08
CA GLU A 3 -14.40 -22.49 -6.68
C GLU A 3 -14.24 -20.97 -6.82
N VAL A 4 -13.05 -20.42 -6.56
CA VAL A 4 -12.72 -19.02 -6.87
C VAL A 4 -12.86 -18.81 -8.37
N LYS A 5 -13.75 -17.90 -8.78
CA LYS A 5 -13.92 -17.54 -10.19
C LYS A 5 -13.17 -16.27 -10.53
N ASP A 6 -12.94 -16.07 -11.83
CA ASP A 6 -12.40 -14.82 -12.35
C ASP A 6 -13.20 -13.60 -11.89
N GLU A 7 -14.53 -13.73 -11.75
CA GLU A 7 -15.39 -12.65 -11.25
C GLU A 7 -15.04 -12.24 -9.81
N ASP A 8 -14.66 -13.17 -8.95
CA ASP A 8 -14.25 -12.89 -7.56
C ASP A 8 -12.93 -12.11 -7.54
N ILE A 9 -12.01 -12.46 -8.43
CA ILE A 9 -10.75 -11.73 -8.63
C ILE A 9 -11.05 -10.30 -9.11
N PHE A 10 -11.86 -10.13 -10.15
CA PHE A 10 -12.23 -8.80 -10.66
C PHE A 10 -12.96 -7.96 -9.61
N LYS A 11 -13.84 -8.59 -8.81
CA LYS A 11 -14.55 -7.91 -7.73
C LYS A 11 -13.60 -7.44 -6.64
N SER A 12 -12.62 -8.26 -6.24
CA SER A 12 -11.59 -7.86 -5.28
C SER A 12 -10.73 -6.70 -5.80
N ILE A 13 -10.35 -6.73 -7.09
CA ILE A 13 -9.61 -5.66 -7.77
C ILE A 13 -10.44 -4.37 -7.78
N ALA A 14 -11.74 -4.46 -8.10
CA ALA A 14 -12.62 -3.30 -8.15
C ALA A 14 -12.80 -2.65 -6.77
N GLN A 15 -12.97 -3.47 -5.72
CA GLN A 15 -13.06 -3.00 -4.34
C GLN A 15 -11.77 -2.30 -3.90
N LEU A 16 -10.62 -2.91 -4.21
CA LEU A 16 -9.31 -2.32 -3.92
C LEU A 16 -9.12 -0.99 -4.66
N LYS A 17 -9.42 -0.95 -5.96
CA LYS A 17 -9.40 0.29 -6.76
C LYS A 17 -10.29 1.38 -6.18
N SER A 18 -11.49 1.03 -5.74
CA SER A 18 -12.41 1.99 -5.13
C SER A 18 -11.85 2.56 -3.83
N ALA A 19 -11.33 1.70 -2.94
CA ALA A 19 -10.67 2.12 -1.70
C ALA A 19 -9.48 3.06 -1.97
N LEU A 20 -8.66 2.74 -2.97
CA LEU A 20 -7.56 3.60 -3.42
C LEU A 20 -8.04 4.94 -4.03
N SER A 21 -9.12 4.93 -4.81
CA SER A 21 -9.62 6.15 -5.48
C SER A 21 -10.31 7.12 -4.52
N ASN A 22 -11.08 6.60 -3.55
CA ASN A 22 -11.73 7.42 -2.52
C ASN A 22 -10.68 8.11 -1.63
N TYR A 23 -9.53 7.46 -1.42
CA TYR A 23 -8.38 8.07 -0.75
C TYR A 23 -7.76 9.22 -1.58
N LYS A 24 -7.63 9.04 -2.91
CA LYS A 24 -7.12 10.09 -3.82
C LYS A 24 -7.94 11.39 -3.77
N HIS A 25 -9.26 11.31 -3.64
CA HIS A 25 -10.13 12.50 -3.54
C HIS A 25 -10.11 13.18 -2.16
N LYS A 26 -9.80 12.46 -1.07
CA LYS A 26 -9.66 13.07 0.27
C LYS A 26 -8.29 13.71 0.49
N ALA A 27 -7.24 13.16 -0.11
CA ALA A 27 -5.88 13.69 0.05
C ALA A 27 -5.60 14.99 -0.73
N SER A 28 -6.55 15.49 -1.55
CA SER A 28 -6.44 16.83 -2.15
C SER A 28 -6.91 17.96 -1.23
N GLU A 29 -7.58 17.66 -0.10
CA GLU A 29 -8.11 18.67 0.84
C GLU A 29 -7.23 18.90 2.09
N MET A 30 -6.26 18.04 2.39
CA MET A 30 -5.40 18.19 3.56
C MET A 30 -3.98 17.72 3.23
N GLU A 31 -2.95 18.54 3.53
CA GLU A 31 -1.52 18.16 3.51
C GLU A 31 -1.20 17.12 4.61
N GLU A 32 -1.95 16.04 4.70
CA GLU A 32 -1.48 14.86 5.42
C GLU A 32 -0.54 14.12 4.48
N LYS A 33 0.77 14.17 4.83
CA LYS A 33 1.80 13.27 4.30
C LYS A 33 1.18 11.90 4.10
N ARG A 34 0.92 11.54 2.85
CA ARG A 34 0.32 10.27 2.48
C ARG A 34 1.21 9.16 3.01
N VAL A 35 0.74 8.49 4.05
CA VAL A 35 1.13 7.13 4.43
C VAL A 35 0.50 6.19 3.40
N PHE A 36 0.82 6.40 2.14
CA PHE A 36 0.40 5.51 1.08
C PHE A 36 1.65 4.74 0.72
N THR A 37 1.81 3.57 1.35
CA THR A 37 2.74 2.57 0.87
C THR A 37 2.43 2.38 -0.60
N SER A 38 3.45 2.49 -1.46
CA SER A 38 3.34 2.30 -2.92
C SER A 38 2.74 0.95 -3.33
N LYS A 39 2.43 0.10 -2.35
CA LYS A 39 2.05 -1.29 -2.44
C LYS A 39 0.96 -1.61 -1.39
N THR A 40 -0.10 -2.26 -1.83
CA THR A 40 -1.21 -2.80 -1.02
C THR A 40 -1.40 -4.27 -1.35
N PHE A 41 -1.84 -5.06 -0.38
CA PHE A 41 -2.04 -6.49 -0.55
C PHE A 41 -3.48 -6.92 -0.26
N SER A 42 -3.92 -8.00 -0.90
CA SER A 42 -5.24 -8.59 -0.75
C SER A 42 -5.16 -10.12 -0.76
N ILE A 43 -6.11 -10.77 -0.10
CA ILE A 43 -6.23 -12.23 -0.03
C ILE A 43 -7.56 -12.61 -0.67
N ILE A 44 -7.51 -13.55 -1.61
CA ILE A 44 -8.69 -14.08 -2.31
C ILE A 44 -8.76 -15.57 -1.99
N THR A 45 -9.87 -16.05 -1.43
CA THR A 45 -10.03 -17.46 -1.07
C THR A 45 -11.49 -17.91 -1.09
N ASP A 46 -11.71 -19.17 -1.46
CA ASP A 46 -12.98 -19.91 -1.35
C ASP A 46 -12.96 -20.96 -0.21
N ALA A 47 -12.04 -20.79 0.75
CA ALA A 47 -11.64 -21.72 1.80
C ALA A 47 -10.72 -22.89 1.35
N LYS A 48 -10.81 -23.35 0.11
CA LYS A 48 -9.94 -24.41 -0.44
C LYS A 48 -8.72 -23.83 -1.12
N GLU A 49 -8.88 -22.84 -1.97
CA GLU A 49 -7.79 -22.17 -2.67
C GLU A 49 -7.52 -20.81 -2.05
N TRP A 50 -6.24 -20.47 -1.90
CA TRP A 50 -5.79 -19.20 -1.34
C TRP A 50 -4.85 -18.53 -2.33
N TYR A 51 -5.20 -17.31 -2.75
CA TYR A 51 -4.39 -16.45 -3.59
C TYR A 51 -4.00 -15.19 -2.82
N PHE A 52 -2.76 -14.76 -3.01
CA PHE A 52 -2.24 -13.50 -2.49
C PHE A 52 -2.03 -12.54 -3.65
N MET A 53 -2.71 -11.40 -3.60
CA MET A 53 -2.64 -10.37 -4.62
C MET A 53 -1.87 -9.17 -4.07
N GLU A 54 -0.86 -8.75 -4.82
CA GLU A 54 -0.15 -7.50 -4.61
C GLU A 54 -0.62 -6.48 -5.66
N CYS A 55 -0.90 -5.27 -5.19
CA CYS A 55 -1.26 -4.12 -6.01
C CYS A 55 -0.26 -3.00 -5.72
N SER A 56 0.37 -2.46 -6.75
CA SER A 56 1.31 -1.35 -6.61
C SER A 56 1.06 -0.26 -7.63
N LEU A 57 1.52 0.95 -7.34
CA LEU A 57 1.63 2.02 -8.33
C LEU A 57 2.95 1.85 -9.08
N ASN A 58 2.89 1.82 -10.41
CA ASN A 58 4.10 1.89 -11.23
C ASN A 58 4.58 3.34 -11.40
N ASP A 59 5.70 3.53 -12.09
CA ASP A 59 6.30 4.86 -12.33
C ASP A 59 5.41 5.82 -13.12
N GLN A 60 4.31 5.34 -13.70
CA GLN A 60 3.31 6.13 -14.44
C GLN A 60 2.02 6.35 -13.64
N ASP A 61 2.03 6.11 -12.32
CA ASP A 61 0.87 6.15 -11.43
C ASP A 61 -0.28 5.21 -11.84
N LYS A 62 0.02 4.18 -12.63
CA LYS A 62 -0.92 3.15 -13.05
C LYS A 62 -0.81 1.95 -12.11
N LEU A 63 -1.96 1.39 -11.75
CA LEU A 63 -2.03 0.20 -10.90
C LEU A 63 -1.49 -1.03 -11.64
N ALA A 64 -0.49 -1.66 -11.05
CA ALA A 64 0.04 -2.96 -11.43
C ALA A 64 -0.46 -4.02 -10.43
N PHE A 65 -0.77 -5.20 -10.93
CA PHE A 65 -1.28 -6.31 -10.14
C PHE A 65 -0.38 -7.53 -10.32
N LYS A 66 -0.05 -8.20 -9.22
CA LYS A 66 0.68 -9.47 -9.21
C LYS A 66 -0.09 -10.46 -8.36
N LEU A 67 -0.47 -11.58 -8.96
CA LEU A 67 -1.16 -12.67 -8.29
C LEU A 67 -0.17 -13.80 -7.98
N SER A 68 -0.22 -14.36 -6.78
CA SER A 68 0.56 -15.54 -6.42
C SER A 68 0.02 -16.80 -7.11
N LYS A 69 0.80 -17.88 -7.07
CA LYS A 69 0.25 -19.22 -7.26
C LYS A 69 -0.73 -19.54 -6.12
N SER A 70 -1.77 -20.33 -6.38
CA SER A 70 -2.69 -20.74 -5.33
C SER A 70 -2.04 -21.72 -4.35
N VAL A 71 -2.46 -21.65 -3.09
CA VAL A 71 -2.23 -22.70 -2.10
C VAL A 71 -3.54 -23.42 -1.86
N THR A 72 -3.57 -24.72 -2.12
CA THR A 72 -4.77 -25.55 -1.96
C THR A 72 -4.76 -26.25 -0.60
N VAL A 73 -5.78 -25.99 0.21
CA VAL A 73 -6.04 -26.64 1.49
C VAL A 73 -7.13 -27.68 1.30
N VAL A 74 -6.78 -28.95 1.49
CA VAL A 74 -7.73 -30.06 1.51
C VAL A 74 -7.76 -30.63 2.92
N TYR A 75 -8.95 -30.66 3.53
CA TYR A 75 -9.13 -31.20 4.88
C TYR A 75 -8.73 -32.67 4.95
N ASP A 76 -8.12 -33.08 6.07
CA ASP A 76 -7.64 -34.45 6.32
C ASP A 76 -6.63 -34.97 5.29
N SER A 77 -6.00 -34.06 4.53
CA SER A 77 -4.90 -34.42 3.64
C SER A 77 -3.57 -34.42 4.39
N LYS A 78 -2.66 -35.31 3.97
CA LYS A 78 -1.30 -35.41 4.53
C LYS A 78 -0.54 -34.07 4.52
N ASN A 79 -0.82 -33.23 3.53
CA ASN A 79 -0.13 -31.95 3.32
C ASN A 79 -0.92 -30.74 3.89
N MET A 80 -2.03 -30.98 4.60
CA MET A 80 -2.87 -29.91 5.16
C MET A 80 -2.07 -29.01 6.11
N GLY A 81 -1.30 -29.60 7.03
CA GLY A 81 -0.49 -28.86 7.99
C GLY A 81 0.51 -27.93 7.30
N GLU A 82 1.28 -28.47 6.34
CA GLU A 82 2.28 -27.72 5.58
C GLU A 82 1.65 -26.56 4.77
N ASN A 83 0.48 -26.78 4.18
CA ASN A 83 -0.23 -25.75 3.41
C ASN A 83 -0.78 -24.64 4.31
N ILE A 84 -1.32 -24.99 5.48
CA ILE A 84 -1.79 -24.01 6.48
C ILE A 84 -0.62 -23.19 7.02
N GLU A 85 0.51 -23.84 7.34
CA GLU A 85 1.72 -23.16 7.80
C GLU A 85 2.22 -22.16 6.75
N ARG A 86 2.23 -22.54 5.46
CA ARG A 86 2.54 -21.63 4.36
C ARG A 86 1.59 -20.45 4.27
N ILE A 87 0.28 -20.66 4.44
CA ILE A 87 -0.71 -19.58 4.40
C ILE A 87 -0.48 -18.61 5.57
N LEU A 88 -0.34 -19.14 6.79
CA LEU A 88 -0.10 -18.34 7.98
C LEU A 88 1.23 -17.58 7.91
N GLY A 89 2.27 -18.20 7.36
CA GLY A 89 3.56 -17.55 7.12
C GLY A 89 3.45 -16.36 6.15
N HIS A 90 2.68 -16.50 5.06
CA HIS A 90 2.41 -15.38 4.15
C HIS A 90 1.60 -14.28 4.83
N ILE A 91 0.58 -14.62 5.63
CA ILE A 91 -0.22 -13.63 6.36
C ILE A 91 0.65 -12.87 7.37
N ALA A 92 1.48 -13.57 8.14
CA ALA A 92 2.41 -12.95 9.08
C ALA A 92 3.37 -11.99 8.33
N TRP A 93 3.95 -12.44 7.22
CA TRP A 93 4.81 -11.60 6.39
C TRP A 93 4.08 -10.36 5.85
N LEU A 94 2.84 -10.49 5.38
CA LEU A 94 2.03 -9.35 4.93
C LEU A 94 1.77 -8.34 6.05
N LEU A 95 1.46 -8.81 7.25
CA LEU A 95 1.22 -7.96 8.42
C LEU A 95 2.49 -7.23 8.86
N GLU A 96 3.67 -7.85 8.69
CA GLU A 96 4.96 -7.20 8.90
C GLU A 96 5.23 -6.12 7.85
N GLU A 97 5.00 -6.41 6.55
CA GLU A 97 5.21 -5.46 5.46
C GLU A 97 4.37 -4.18 5.62
N VAL A 98 3.11 -4.30 6.04
CA VAL A 98 2.21 -3.15 6.24
C VAL A 98 2.64 -2.27 7.42
N GLN A 99 3.45 -2.79 8.35
CA GLN A 99 3.93 -2.04 9.51
C GLN A 99 5.29 -1.36 9.29
N LYS A 100 5.97 -1.63 8.16
CA LYS A 100 7.26 -1.00 7.87
C LYS A 100 7.05 0.49 7.54
N PRO A 101 7.82 1.40 8.16
CA PRO A 101 7.81 2.79 7.74
C PRO A 101 8.42 2.91 6.34
N ASP A 102 7.76 3.65 5.44
CA ASP A 102 8.28 3.97 4.11
C ASP A 102 9.65 4.66 4.27
N SER A 103 10.71 3.89 4.04
CA SER A 103 12.10 4.35 4.21
C SER A 103 12.55 5.26 3.06
N ASP A 104 11.70 5.45 2.05
CA ASP A 104 11.96 6.29 0.87
C ASP A 104 11.66 7.78 1.09
N SER A 105 11.41 8.22 2.33
CA SER A 105 11.70 9.62 2.65
C SER A 105 13.22 9.79 2.71
N GLN A 106 13.86 9.85 1.55
CA GLN A 106 15.15 10.51 1.43
C GLN A 106 14.98 11.88 2.07
N SER A 107 15.53 12.00 3.27
CA SER A 107 15.94 13.26 3.83
C SER A 107 17.05 13.79 2.93
N GLU A 108 16.69 14.32 1.76
CA GLU A 108 17.49 15.37 1.18
C GLU A 108 17.44 16.51 2.20
N GLU A 109 18.55 16.59 2.91
CA GLU A 109 19.02 17.68 3.73
C GLU A 109 18.71 19.02 3.07
N ARG A 110 17.50 19.54 3.28
CA ARG A 110 17.23 20.95 3.03
C ARG A 110 17.90 21.72 4.15
N VAL A 111 19.20 21.97 3.97
CA VAL A 111 19.91 23.07 4.60
C VAL A 111 19.11 24.33 4.30
N ILE A 112 18.24 24.71 5.23
CA ILE A 112 17.59 26.02 5.22
C ILE A 112 18.70 27.03 5.49
N LYS A 113 19.41 27.44 4.44
CA LYS A 113 20.19 28.68 4.47
C LYS A 113 19.19 29.80 4.73
N LYS A 114 19.07 30.21 6.01
CA LYS A 114 18.40 31.43 6.43
C LYS A 114 18.98 32.59 5.63
N HIS A 115 18.28 33.02 4.59
CA HIS A 115 18.55 34.29 3.95
C HIS A 115 18.05 35.37 4.90
N LYS A 116 18.94 35.86 5.78
CA LYS A 116 18.70 36.97 6.69
C LYS A 116 18.58 38.25 5.85
N SER A 117 17.41 38.48 5.26
CA SER A 117 17.07 39.79 4.70
C SER A 117 16.62 40.69 5.86
N LEU A 118 17.59 41.37 6.48
CA LEU A 118 17.30 42.57 7.28
C LEU A 118 17.28 43.75 6.30
N SER A 119 16.10 44.06 5.77
CA SER A 119 15.86 45.34 5.13
C SER A 119 16.02 46.44 6.18
N ASN A 120 17.09 47.23 6.06
CA ASN A 120 17.31 48.42 6.86
C ASN A 120 16.21 49.44 6.54
N LEU A 121 15.25 49.61 7.44
CA LEU A 121 14.23 50.64 7.30
C LEU A 121 14.73 51.91 8.00
N THR A 122 15.52 52.69 7.26
CA THR A 122 15.85 54.07 7.61
C THR A 122 14.57 54.91 7.54
N ARG A 123 13.89 55.10 8.67
CA ARG A 123 12.86 56.14 8.78
C ARG A 123 13.53 57.43 9.26
N LYS A 124 13.97 58.24 8.30
CA LYS A 124 14.20 59.68 8.51
C LYS A 124 12.86 60.32 8.90
N SER A 125 12.81 60.98 10.04
CA SER A 125 11.82 62.03 10.30
C SER A 125 12.59 63.32 10.51
N ASN A 126 12.44 64.23 9.55
CA ASN A 126 12.91 65.61 9.60
C ASN A 126 11.74 66.49 10.06
N LYS A 127 12.07 67.41 10.98
CA LYS A 127 11.37 68.63 11.41
C LYS A 127 10.21 68.49 12.39
#